data_AF-A0AAV6FNB3-F1
#
_entry.id   AF-A0AAV6FNB3-F1
#
_cell.length_a   1.000
_cell.length_b   1.000
_cell.length_c   1.000
_cell.angle_alpha   90.00
_cell.angle_beta   90.00
_cell.angle_gamma   90.00
#
_symmetry.space_group_name_H-M   'P 1'
#
loop_
_entity.id
_entity.type
_entity.pdbx_description
1 polymer ?
#
loop_
_entity_poly.entity_id
_entity_poly.type
_entity_poly.pdbx_seq_one_letter_code
_entity_poly.pdbx_strand_id
1 'polypeptide(L)'
;MKLPPCVLIGSTIKSGAEITEAIPDGSYNTLRCSLLFKQNDKKMIDTLSGPDALPFAVQLKALLDQEGRFQPKLCGLRIIETAQDNGLRMTAKLREFEVRDLLSLTRFFGFSAETFSLAISILDRFLAVMKIQPKHLACVGLCCFYIAVKSAEEEKNVPLANDLIRISQNRFTVSDMMRMEKIVLEKLHWKVKGPTALHFLRLFYSRIQQQVEGDSKKVLDIEVLEAQLKACHCCFAFSKVKPSLLAMAILALEIQEQHEYGDAEGLLEALQGIQQHLGIKNGDLVCVRELVGKCLVEYSSTKCQRPNVQRLRWIISGRTARQLKHSYYKIAHLPTIPESAC
;
A
#
# COMPACT_ATOMS: atom_id res chain seq x y z
N MET A 1 1.80 -5.95 34.96
CA MET A 1 3.15 -6.55 34.86
C MET A 1 3.34 -6.95 33.41
N LYS A 2 4.10 -6.14 32.65
CA LYS A 2 5.48 -6.42 32.25
C LYS A 2 5.61 -7.76 31.50
N LEU A 3 5.67 -7.67 30.16
CA LEU A 3 6.44 -8.58 29.29
C LEU A 3 7.93 -8.52 29.71
N PRO A 4 8.79 -9.56 29.48
CA PRO A 4 9.26 -10.01 28.14
C PRO A 4 9.70 -11.52 28.10
N PRO A 5 10.56 -12.05 27.19
CA PRO A 5 11.03 -11.63 25.85
C PRO A 5 10.84 -12.70 24.74
N CYS A 6 11.22 -12.33 23.51
CA CYS A 6 11.23 -13.11 22.27
C CYS A 6 12.13 -14.37 22.30
N VAL A 7 11.77 -15.39 21.52
CA VAL A 7 12.71 -16.32 20.88
C VAL A 7 12.26 -16.57 19.44
N LEU A 8 13.09 -16.14 18.49
CA LEU A 8 13.10 -16.59 17.11
C LEU A 8 13.73 -17.99 17.06
N ILE A 9 13.01 -19.00 16.54
CA ILE A 9 13.62 -20.19 15.93
C ILE A 9 12.85 -20.49 14.66
N GLY A 10 13.57 -20.43 13.53
CA GLY A 10 13.06 -20.92 12.26
C GLY A 10 12.92 -22.44 12.26
N SER A 11 11.86 -22.95 11.65
CA SER A 11 11.82 -24.29 11.09
C SER A 11 10.59 -24.46 10.18
N THR A 12 10.88 -24.64 8.89
CA THR A 12 10.28 -25.61 7.98
C THR A 12 8.89 -26.16 8.36
N ILE A 13 7.82 -25.61 7.78
CA ILE A 13 6.53 -26.30 7.75
C ILE A 13 6.34 -26.90 6.36
N LYS A 14 6.57 -28.20 6.30
CA LYS A 14 6.17 -29.08 5.20
C LYS A 14 4.63 -29.16 5.14
N SER A 15 4.16 -29.17 3.90
CA SER A 15 2.90 -29.70 3.37
C SER A 15 1.99 -30.53 4.28
N GLY A 16 0.69 -30.30 4.13
CA GLY A 16 -0.32 -31.37 4.17
C GLY A 16 -1.42 -31.20 5.21
N ALA A 17 -2.48 -30.48 4.85
CA ALA A 17 -3.81 -30.68 5.41
C ALA A 17 -4.85 -30.35 4.34
N GLU A 18 -5.19 -31.36 3.54
CA GLU A 18 -6.39 -31.37 2.71
C GLU A 18 -7.60 -31.52 3.62
N ILE A 19 -8.52 -30.55 3.58
CA ILE A 19 -9.89 -30.76 4.05
C ILE A 19 -10.70 -31.13 2.81
N THR A 20 -10.81 -32.44 2.58
CA THR A 20 -11.72 -33.04 1.61
C THR A 20 -13.09 -33.21 2.27
N GLU A 21 -14.06 -32.39 1.88
CA GLU A 21 -15.48 -32.76 1.97
C GLU A 21 -15.98 -33.07 0.56
N ALA A 22 -16.63 -34.22 0.45
CA ALA A 22 -17.10 -34.82 -0.79
C ALA A 22 -18.54 -34.37 -1.16
N ILE A 23 -18.90 -34.66 -2.43
CA ILE A 23 -20.23 -34.81 -3.05
C ILE A 23 -20.78 -33.56 -3.81
N PRO A 24 -21.49 -33.73 -4.96
CA PRO A 24 -21.09 -34.26 -6.27
C PRO A 24 -21.29 -33.20 -7.40
N ASP A 25 -20.69 -33.44 -8.56
CA ASP A 25 -20.95 -32.84 -9.89
C ASP A 25 -21.46 -31.38 -10.02
N GLY A 26 -20.60 -30.53 -10.60
CA GLY A 26 -21.02 -29.26 -11.19
C GLY A 26 -19.94 -28.19 -11.25
N SER A 27 -18.82 -28.50 -11.92
CA SER A 27 -17.91 -27.57 -12.62
C SER A 27 -17.88 -26.11 -12.17
N TYR A 28 -16.94 -25.76 -11.27
CA TYR A 28 -16.38 -24.39 -11.22
C TYR A 28 -14.87 -24.42 -10.95
N ASN A 29 -14.16 -23.66 -11.77
CA ASN A 29 -12.72 -23.47 -11.78
C ASN A 29 -12.16 -23.13 -10.39
N THR A 30 -11.37 -24.05 -9.86
CA THR A 30 -10.44 -23.80 -8.75
C THR A 30 -9.44 -22.73 -9.20
N LEU A 31 -9.59 -21.49 -8.73
CA LEU A 31 -8.59 -20.45 -8.91
C LEU A 31 -7.34 -20.87 -8.13
N ARG A 32 -6.45 -21.54 -8.85
CA ARG A 32 -5.10 -21.92 -8.43
C ARG A 32 -4.23 -20.65 -8.41
N CYS A 33 -4.51 -19.76 -7.46
CA CYS A 33 -3.79 -18.50 -7.30
C CYS A 33 -2.66 -18.71 -6.29
N SER A 34 -1.58 -19.37 -6.71
CA SER A 34 -0.37 -19.50 -5.89
C SER A 34 0.94 -19.53 -6.68
N LEU A 35 0.89 -19.33 -8.01
CA LEU A 35 2.10 -19.31 -8.86
C LEU A 35 2.25 -18.09 -9.78
N LEU A 36 1.34 -17.10 -9.73
CA LEU A 36 1.43 -15.88 -10.56
C LEU A 36 1.96 -14.64 -9.82
N PHE A 37 2.17 -14.72 -8.49
CA PHE A 37 2.48 -13.56 -7.65
C PHE A 37 3.89 -12.97 -7.82
N LYS A 38 4.83 -13.68 -8.44
CA LYS A 38 6.20 -13.17 -8.70
C LYS A 38 6.35 -12.48 -10.06
N GLN A 39 5.33 -12.47 -10.91
CA GLN A 39 5.49 -12.09 -12.31
C GLN A 39 5.18 -10.61 -12.60
N ASN A 40 4.41 -9.93 -11.72
CA ASN A 40 4.01 -8.54 -11.93
C ASN A 40 5.08 -7.52 -11.54
N ASP A 41 5.84 -7.74 -10.44
CA ASP A 41 6.91 -6.80 -10.05
C ASP A 41 8.07 -6.78 -11.05
N LYS A 42 8.29 -7.90 -11.77
CA LYS A 42 9.29 -7.99 -12.84
C LYS A 42 8.96 -7.10 -14.05
N LYS A 43 7.71 -7.03 -14.49
CA LYS A 43 7.31 -6.29 -15.72
C LYS A 43 7.61 -4.79 -15.67
N MET A 44 7.50 -4.14 -14.51
CA MET A 44 7.83 -2.72 -14.37
C MET A 44 9.33 -2.46 -14.23
N ILE A 45 10.06 -3.33 -13.55
CA ILE A 45 11.54 -3.27 -13.52
C ILE A 45 12.09 -3.44 -14.95
N ASP A 46 11.50 -4.35 -15.73
CA ASP A 46 11.87 -4.59 -17.13
C ASP A 46 11.58 -3.38 -18.05
N THR A 47 10.63 -2.50 -17.68
CA THR A 47 10.34 -1.28 -18.45
C THR A 47 11.35 -0.16 -18.16
N LEU A 48 11.99 -0.17 -16.98
CA LEU A 48 13.03 0.79 -16.58
C LEU A 48 14.46 0.29 -16.85
N SER A 49 14.63 -1.03 -17.05
CA SER A 49 15.93 -1.71 -17.23
C SER A 49 16.04 -2.51 -18.55
N GLY A 50 15.10 -2.36 -19.48
CA GLY A 50 15.12 -3.02 -20.78
C GLY A 50 16.17 -2.45 -21.76
N PRO A 51 16.48 -3.16 -22.87
CA PRO A 51 17.47 -2.72 -23.87
C PRO A 51 17.14 -1.39 -24.56
N ASP A 52 15.89 -0.93 -24.47
CA ASP A 52 15.40 0.37 -24.98
C ASP A 52 15.26 1.44 -23.87
N ALA A 53 15.83 1.22 -22.67
CA ALA A 53 15.70 2.15 -21.56
C ALA A 53 16.40 3.49 -21.86
N LEU A 54 15.62 4.58 -21.81
CA LEU A 54 16.13 5.94 -21.97
C LEU A 54 17.22 6.25 -20.92
N PRO A 55 18.18 7.15 -21.20
CA PRO A 55 19.17 7.55 -20.21
C PRO A 55 18.51 8.02 -18.91
N PHE A 56 19.09 7.66 -17.76
CA PHE A 56 18.57 8.00 -16.41
C PHE A 56 18.13 9.47 -16.29
N ALA A 57 18.94 10.39 -16.81
CA ALA A 57 18.64 11.83 -16.77
C ALA A 57 17.35 12.20 -17.54
N VAL A 58 17.04 11.52 -18.64
CA VAL A 58 15.83 11.75 -19.44
C VAL A 58 14.60 11.22 -18.69
N GLN A 59 14.70 10.01 -18.13
CA GLN A 59 13.63 9.41 -17.32
C GLN A 59 13.33 10.28 -16.08
N LEU A 60 14.39 10.70 -15.38
CA LEU A 60 14.27 11.54 -14.19
C LEU A 60 13.61 12.88 -14.52
N LYS A 61 14.05 13.55 -15.59
CA LYS A 61 13.48 14.82 -16.04
C LYS A 61 11.99 14.67 -16.39
N ALA A 62 11.61 13.61 -17.10
CA ALA A 62 10.22 13.34 -17.44
C ALA A 62 9.34 13.14 -16.19
N LEU A 63 9.83 12.45 -15.16
CA LEU A 63 9.13 12.28 -13.89
C LEU A 63 9.02 13.61 -13.12
N LEU A 64 10.09 14.41 -13.07
CA LEU A 64 10.11 15.71 -12.38
C LEU A 64 9.18 16.74 -13.03
N ASP A 65 9.13 16.80 -14.36
CA ASP A 65 8.23 17.69 -15.11
C ASP A 65 6.76 17.40 -14.81
N GLN A 66 6.43 16.14 -14.52
CA GLN A 66 5.10 15.72 -14.12
C GLN A 66 4.85 15.88 -12.61
N GLU A 67 5.85 15.72 -11.76
CA GLU A 67 5.71 15.72 -10.29
C GLU A 67 4.89 16.92 -9.80
N GLY A 68 5.21 18.13 -10.25
CA GLY A 68 4.52 19.35 -9.83
C GLY A 68 3.03 19.39 -10.21
N ARG A 69 2.62 18.71 -11.29
CA ARG A 69 1.23 18.66 -11.76
C ARG A 69 0.37 17.69 -10.96
N PHE A 70 1.01 16.70 -10.33
CA PHE A 70 0.36 15.63 -9.57
C PHE A 70 0.52 15.80 -8.05
N GLN A 71 0.98 16.97 -7.60
CA GLN A 71 0.96 17.34 -6.19
C GLN A 71 -0.45 17.68 -5.70
N PRO A 72 -0.87 17.23 -4.51
CA PRO A 72 -2.08 17.72 -3.87
C PRO A 72 -1.95 19.21 -3.52
N LYS A 73 -3.07 19.94 -3.60
CA LYS A 73 -3.09 21.38 -3.26
C LYS A 73 -2.87 21.58 -1.75
N LEU A 74 -1.79 22.26 -1.38
CA LEU A 74 -1.43 22.52 0.02
C LEU A 74 -2.49 23.29 0.82
N CYS A 75 -3.31 24.13 0.18
CA CYS A 75 -4.39 24.83 0.85
C CYS A 75 -5.47 23.87 1.37
N GLY A 76 -5.83 22.83 0.61
CA GLY A 76 -6.79 21.82 1.03
C GLY A 76 -6.25 20.92 2.14
N LEU A 77 -4.99 20.48 2.01
CA LEU A 77 -4.36 19.64 3.05
C LEU A 77 -4.25 20.34 4.40
N ARG A 78 -3.98 21.67 4.42
CA ARG A 78 -3.95 22.46 5.66
C ARG A 78 -5.29 22.49 6.38
N ILE A 79 -6.42 22.46 5.66
CA ILE A 79 -7.75 22.41 6.26
C ILE A 79 -7.97 21.07 6.97
N ILE A 80 -7.48 19.96 6.39
CA ILE A 80 -7.61 18.61 6.95
C ILE A 80 -6.72 18.45 8.19
N GLU A 81 -5.52 19.03 8.16
CA GLU A 81 -4.58 18.99 9.28
C GLU A 81 -5.08 19.80 10.49
N THR A 82 -5.64 20.98 10.25
CA THR A 82 -6.11 21.89 11.31
C THR A 82 -7.51 21.55 11.81
N ALA A 83 -8.19 20.57 11.20
CA ALA A 83 -9.53 20.18 11.58
C ALA A 83 -9.57 19.50 12.96
N GLN A 84 -10.47 19.98 13.82
CA GLN A 84 -10.76 19.34 15.10
C GLN A 84 -11.54 18.04 14.90
N ASP A 85 -11.30 17.08 15.78
CA ASP A 85 -11.97 15.77 15.78
C ASP A 85 -13.35 15.85 16.44
N ASN A 86 -14.29 16.49 15.74
CA ASN A 86 -15.69 16.64 16.17
C ASN A 86 -16.66 15.77 15.34
N GLY A 87 -16.14 14.88 14.49
CA GLY A 87 -16.91 14.02 13.59
C GLY A 87 -17.59 14.72 12.40
N LEU A 88 -17.49 16.06 12.30
CA LEU A 88 -18.17 16.83 11.25
C LEU A 88 -17.30 17.10 10.03
N ARG A 89 -15.97 17.05 10.19
CA ARG A 89 -15.00 17.40 9.15
C ARG A 89 -13.97 16.28 8.95
N MET A 90 -13.41 16.23 7.75
CA MET A 90 -12.26 15.40 7.46
C MET A 90 -11.06 15.83 8.31
N THR A 91 -10.40 14.86 8.94
CA THR A 91 -9.19 15.04 9.74
C THR A 91 -8.06 14.19 9.16
N ALA A 92 -6.82 14.52 9.51
CA ALA A 92 -5.66 13.70 9.16
C ALA A 92 -5.85 12.23 9.59
N LYS A 93 -6.29 12.00 10.84
CA LYS A 93 -6.54 10.66 11.40
C LYS A 93 -7.53 9.83 10.60
N LEU A 94 -8.62 10.44 10.12
CA LEU A 94 -9.60 9.74 9.30
C LEU A 94 -9.00 9.29 7.96
N ARG A 95 -8.17 10.14 7.34
CA ARG A 95 -7.43 9.78 6.13
C ARG A 95 -6.45 8.63 6.42
N GLU A 96 -5.68 8.69 7.51
CA GLU A 96 -4.73 7.63 7.87
C GLU A 96 -5.43 6.29 8.11
N PHE A 97 -6.60 6.29 8.76
CA PHE A 97 -7.44 5.11 8.94
C PHE A 97 -7.86 4.51 7.59
N GLU A 98 -8.42 5.34 6.69
CA GLU A 98 -8.82 4.90 5.35
C GLU A 98 -7.65 4.31 4.56
N VAL A 99 -6.47 4.93 4.61
CA VAL A 99 -5.29 4.42 3.89
C VAL A 99 -4.81 3.08 4.43
N ARG A 100 -4.92 2.83 5.74
CA ARG A 100 -4.62 1.50 6.33
C ARG A 100 -5.61 0.44 5.86
N ASP A 101 -6.88 0.79 5.69
CA ASP A 101 -7.89 -0.11 5.13
C ASP A 101 -7.57 -0.42 3.65
N LEU A 102 -7.20 0.58 2.84
CA LEU A 102 -6.76 0.38 1.45
C LEU A 102 -5.49 -0.48 1.35
N LEU A 103 -4.55 -0.32 2.28
CA LEU A 103 -3.34 -1.16 2.34
C LEU A 103 -3.69 -2.62 2.63
N SER A 104 -4.67 -2.85 3.52
CA SER A 104 -5.17 -4.18 3.84
C SER A 104 -5.86 -4.83 2.64
N LEU A 105 -6.65 -4.07 1.87
CA LEU A 105 -7.24 -4.52 0.62
C LEU A 105 -6.18 -4.84 -0.45
N THR A 106 -5.18 -4.00 -0.59
CA THR A 106 -4.05 -4.23 -1.52
C THR A 106 -3.40 -5.58 -1.22
N ARG A 107 -3.14 -5.88 0.05
CA ARG A 107 -2.59 -7.17 0.49
C ARG A 107 -3.55 -8.33 0.24
N PHE A 108 -4.85 -8.14 0.51
CA PHE A 108 -5.86 -9.18 0.33
C PHE A 108 -5.98 -9.63 -1.14
N PHE A 109 -6.00 -8.68 -2.08
CA PHE A 109 -6.09 -8.99 -3.51
C PHE A 109 -4.72 -9.30 -4.15
N GLY A 110 -3.62 -9.07 -3.44
CA GLY A 110 -2.27 -9.23 -3.97
C GLY A 110 -1.95 -8.24 -5.09
N PHE A 111 -2.48 -7.02 -5.02
CA PHE A 111 -2.18 -5.96 -5.99
C PHE A 111 -0.77 -5.39 -5.77
N SER A 112 -0.23 -4.81 -6.84
CA SER A 112 1.11 -4.23 -6.85
C SER A 112 1.24 -3.01 -5.91
N ALA A 113 2.47 -2.70 -5.51
CA ALA A 113 2.77 -1.47 -4.77
C ALA A 113 2.43 -0.20 -5.56
N GLU A 114 2.44 -0.29 -6.89
CA GLU A 114 2.07 0.78 -7.79
C GLU A 114 0.59 1.12 -7.66
N THR A 115 -0.28 0.12 -7.68
CA THR A 115 -1.72 0.27 -7.49
C THR A 115 -2.02 1.00 -6.17
N PHE A 116 -1.38 0.60 -5.07
CA PHE A 116 -1.55 1.28 -3.79
C PHE A 116 -1.05 2.73 -3.84
N SER A 117 0.19 2.96 -4.31
CA SER A 117 0.78 4.30 -4.37
C SER A 117 -0.04 5.26 -5.25
N LEU A 118 -0.58 4.74 -6.37
CA LEU A 118 -1.47 5.48 -7.26
C LEU A 118 -2.80 5.81 -6.58
N ALA A 119 -3.41 4.84 -5.88
CA ALA A 119 -4.64 5.07 -5.12
C ALA A 119 -4.48 6.20 -4.10
N ILE A 120 -3.35 6.22 -3.37
CA ILE A 120 -3.07 7.26 -2.38
C ILE A 120 -2.84 8.63 -3.04
N SER A 121 -2.12 8.67 -4.17
CA SER A 121 -1.95 9.90 -4.96
C SER A 121 -3.29 10.47 -5.45
N ILE A 122 -4.22 9.62 -5.90
CA ILE A 122 -5.57 10.03 -6.31
C ILE A 122 -6.35 10.56 -5.10
N LEU A 123 -6.34 9.82 -3.99
CA LEU A 123 -7.06 10.15 -2.77
C LEU A 123 -6.62 11.51 -2.21
N ASP A 124 -5.31 11.71 -2.02
CA ASP A 124 -4.78 12.94 -1.43
C ASP A 124 -5.04 14.17 -2.32
N ARG A 125 -4.92 14.02 -3.65
CA ARG A 125 -5.27 15.09 -4.59
C ARG A 125 -6.75 15.43 -4.55
N PHE A 126 -7.61 14.42 -4.47
CA PHE A 126 -9.05 14.62 -4.40
C PHE A 126 -9.46 15.29 -3.09
N LEU A 127 -8.94 14.82 -1.95
CA LEU A 127 -9.14 15.43 -0.63
C LEU A 127 -8.64 16.88 -0.57
N ALA A 128 -7.58 17.20 -1.30
CA ALA A 128 -7.05 18.57 -1.37
C ALA A 128 -7.94 19.55 -2.16
N VAL A 129 -8.85 19.08 -3.00
CA VAL A 129 -9.71 19.95 -3.83
C VAL A 129 -11.20 19.86 -3.46
N MET A 130 -11.61 18.84 -2.71
CA MET A 130 -13.01 18.61 -2.32
C MET A 130 -13.20 18.61 -0.81
N LYS A 131 -14.24 19.31 -0.36
CA LYS A 131 -14.71 19.22 1.03
C LYS A 131 -15.62 18.01 1.18
N ILE A 132 -15.11 16.97 1.84
CA ILE A 132 -15.83 15.71 2.03
C ILE A 132 -16.33 15.63 3.48
N GLN A 133 -17.48 15.00 3.69
CA GLN A 133 -17.94 14.63 5.03
C GLN A 133 -17.36 13.25 5.38
N PRO A 134 -16.94 13.01 6.63
CA PRO A 134 -16.36 11.72 7.05
C PRO A 134 -17.16 10.49 6.63
N LYS A 135 -18.49 10.57 6.64
CA LYS A 135 -19.40 9.48 6.22
C LYS A 135 -19.22 9.00 4.77
N HIS A 136 -18.65 9.82 3.90
CA HIS A 136 -18.41 9.50 2.50
C HIS A 136 -16.97 9.05 2.22
N LEU A 137 -16.08 9.13 3.22
CA LEU A 137 -14.66 8.85 3.05
C LEU A 137 -14.41 7.43 2.54
N ALA A 138 -15.06 6.43 3.13
CA ALA A 138 -14.89 5.03 2.72
C ALA A 138 -15.32 4.78 1.26
N CYS A 139 -16.37 5.47 0.80
CA CYS A 139 -16.79 5.39 -0.60
C CYS A 139 -15.76 6.05 -1.51
N VAL A 140 -15.24 7.22 -1.12
CA VAL A 140 -14.21 7.95 -1.88
C VAL A 140 -12.91 7.15 -1.94
N GLY A 141 -12.43 6.63 -0.81
CA GLY A 141 -11.20 5.84 -0.72
C GLY A 141 -11.28 4.59 -1.58
N LEU A 142 -12.35 3.82 -1.45
CA LEU A 142 -12.55 2.63 -2.28
C LEU A 142 -12.68 2.97 -3.78
N CYS A 143 -13.30 4.10 -4.14
CA CYS A 143 -13.35 4.55 -5.53
C CYS A 143 -11.96 4.92 -6.07
N CYS A 144 -11.17 5.67 -5.30
CA CYS A 144 -9.80 6.03 -5.68
C CYS A 144 -8.94 4.77 -5.89
N PHE A 145 -9.11 3.79 -5.00
CA PHE A 145 -8.48 2.48 -5.12
C PHE A 145 -8.94 1.72 -6.37
N TYR A 146 -10.24 1.70 -6.65
CA TYR A 146 -10.77 1.02 -7.83
C TYR A 146 -10.28 1.64 -9.15
N ILE A 147 -10.22 2.98 -9.21
CA ILE A 147 -9.63 3.71 -10.34
C ILE A 147 -8.15 3.32 -10.52
N ALA A 148 -7.39 3.22 -9.43
CA ALA A 148 -5.99 2.80 -9.49
C ALA A 148 -5.84 1.35 -9.98
N VAL A 149 -6.66 0.42 -9.48
CA VAL A 149 -6.68 -0.98 -9.91
C VAL A 149 -6.96 -1.09 -11.40
N LYS A 150 -8.00 -0.40 -11.90
CA LYS A 150 -8.31 -0.34 -13.35
C LYS A 150 -7.17 0.23 -14.20
N SER A 151 -6.32 1.06 -13.61
CA SER A 151 -5.27 1.80 -14.32
C SER A 151 -3.94 1.05 -14.37
N ALA A 152 -3.60 0.31 -13.31
CA ALA A 152 -2.28 -0.30 -13.10
C ALA A 152 -2.29 -1.83 -13.24
N GLU A 153 -3.40 -2.51 -12.93
CA GLU A 153 -3.50 -3.96 -13.02
C GLU A 153 -4.01 -4.43 -14.39
N GLU A 154 -3.68 -5.67 -14.76
CA GLU A 154 -4.21 -6.30 -15.98
C GLU A 154 -5.75 -6.46 -15.87
N GLU A 155 -6.48 -6.30 -16.99
CA GLU A 155 -7.95 -6.32 -17.01
C GLU A 155 -8.55 -7.56 -16.33
N LYS A 156 -7.91 -8.73 -16.50
CA LYS A 156 -8.32 -10.00 -15.88
C LYS A 156 -8.21 -10.01 -14.35
N ASN A 157 -7.37 -9.15 -13.77
CA ASN A 157 -7.14 -9.04 -12.33
C ASN A 157 -8.05 -7.99 -11.69
N VAL A 158 -8.77 -7.19 -12.48
CA VAL A 158 -9.67 -6.15 -11.97
C VAL A 158 -10.94 -6.81 -11.40
N PRO A 159 -11.22 -6.70 -10.08
CA PRO A 159 -12.39 -7.32 -9.49
C PRO A 159 -13.66 -6.57 -9.91
N LEU A 160 -14.79 -7.27 -9.83
CA LEU A 160 -16.09 -6.60 -9.98
C LEU A 160 -16.31 -5.62 -8.84
N ALA A 161 -16.91 -4.47 -9.15
CA ALA A 161 -17.29 -3.45 -8.18
C ALA A 161 -18.03 -4.02 -6.95
N ASN A 162 -18.96 -4.94 -7.20
CA ASN A 162 -19.74 -5.58 -6.15
C ASN A 162 -18.88 -6.44 -5.20
N ASP A 163 -17.87 -7.12 -5.73
CA ASP A 163 -16.96 -7.95 -4.93
C ASP A 163 -16.04 -7.06 -4.09
N LEU A 164 -15.53 -5.97 -4.67
CA LEU A 164 -14.69 -5.02 -3.97
C LEU A 164 -15.44 -4.35 -2.79
N ILE A 165 -16.69 -3.95 -2.99
CA ILE A 165 -17.55 -3.40 -1.92
C ILE A 165 -17.83 -4.44 -0.83
N ARG A 166 -18.15 -5.68 -1.24
CA ARG A 166 -18.45 -6.77 -0.31
C ARG A 166 -17.24 -7.12 0.55
N ILE A 167 -16.05 -7.24 -0.05
CA ILE A 167 -14.80 -7.62 0.62
C ILE A 167 -14.33 -6.50 1.56
N SER A 168 -14.47 -5.24 1.14
CA SER A 168 -14.17 -4.08 2.01
C SER A 168 -15.19 -3.84 3.12
N GLN A 169 -16.26 -4.65 3.19
CA GLN A 169 -17.32 -4.56 4.22
C GLN A 169 -18.00 -3.18 4.28
N ASN A 170 -17.96 -2.46 3.16
CA ASN A 170 -18.51 -1.12 3.04
C ASN A 170 -20.03 -1.15 2.83
N ARG A 171 -20.73 -0.12 3.32
CA ARG A 171 -22.21 -0.05 3.32
C ARG A 171 -22.78 0.90 2.27
N PHE A 172 -22.21 0.92 1.07
CA PHE A 172 -22.73 1.70 -0.07
C PHE A 172 -22.98 0.80 -1.27
N THR A 173 -23.79 1.28 -2.21
CA THR A 173 -24.16 0.50 -3.39
C THR A 173 -23.14 0.66 -4.52
N VAL A 174 -23.16 -0.25 -5.50
CA VAL A 174 -22.38 -0.10 -6.73
C VAL A 174 -22.72 1.21 -7.44
N SER A 175 -23.99 1.63 -7.43
CA SER A 175 -24.43 2.91 -8.01
C SER A 175 -23.76 4.11 -7.35
N ASP A 176 -23.62 4.08 -6.02
CA ASP A 176 -22.91 5.13 -5.27
C ASP A 176 -21.42 5.17 -5.63
N MET A 177 -20.80 4.00 -5.75
CA MET A 177 -19.40 3.87 -6.15
C MET A 177 -19.16 4.41 -7.57
N MET A 178 -20.02 4.07 -8.53
CA MET A 178 -19.91 4.57 -9.92
C MET A 178 -20.14 6.08 -10.01
N ARG A 179 -21.09 6.61 -9.23
CA ARG A 179 -21.32 8.07 -9.14
C ARG A 179 -20.08 8.77 -8.57
N MET A 180 -19.49 8.20 -7.52
CA MET A 180 -18.30 8.76 -6.88
C MET A 180 -17.07 8.66 -7.78
N GLU A 181 -16.89 7.56 -8.52
CA GLU A 181 -15.85 7.41 -9.55
C GLU A 181 -15.92 8.56 -10.56
N LYS A 182 -17.10 8.84 -11.11
CA LYS A 182 -17.30 9.97 -12.03
C LYS A 182 -16.91 11.31 -11.40
N ILE A 183 -17.33 11.57 -10.16
CA ILE A 183 -16.98 12.81 -9.44
C ILE A 183 -15.46 12.94 -9.25
N VAL A 184 -14.78 11.85 -8.85
CA VAL A 184 -13.32 11.84 -8.67
C VAL A 184 -12.62 12.16 -9.98
N LEU A 185 -13.00 11.48 -11.07
CA LEU A 185 -12.41 11.69 -12.39
C LEU A 185 -12.63 13.12 -12.90
N GLU A 186 -13.84 13.66 -12.75
CA GLU A 186 -14.16 15.04 -13.16
C GLU A 186 -13.36 16.07 -12.36
N LYS A 187 -13.27 15.90 -11.03
CA LYS A 187 -12.53 16.83 -10.16
C LYS A 187 -11.02 16.78 -10.35
N LEU A 188 -10.50 15.65 -10.80
CA LEU A 188 -9.09 15.49 -11.16
C LEU A 188 -8.82 15.72 -12.66
N HIS A 189 -9.83 16.17 -13.42
CA HIS A 189 -9.73 16.41 -14.86
C HIS A 189 -9.18 15.21 -15.64
N TRP A 190 -9.57 13.99 -15.24
CA TRP A 190 -9.11 12.72 -15.81
C TRP A 190 -7.59 12.48 -15.72
N LYS A 191 -6.87 13.29 -14.94
CA LYS A 191 -5.42 13.14 -14.71
C LYS A 191 -5.17 12.13 -13.60
N VAL A 192 -5.41 10.86 -13.89
CA VAL A 192 -5.28 9.77 -12.90
C VAL A 192 -3.82 9.34 -12.75
N LYS A 193 -3.19 8.89 -13.85
CA LYS A 193 -1.81 8.38 -13.88
C LYS A 193 -0.82 9.52 -13.77
N GLY A 194 0.02 9.49 -12.74
CA GLY A 194 1.11 10.44 -12.54
C GLY A 194 2.24 9.84 -11.70
N PRO A 195 3.39 10.53 -11.62
CA PRO A 195 4.56 10.02 -10.92
C PRO A 195 4.28 9.92 -9.42
N THR A 196 4.44 8.71 -8.88
CA THR A 196 4.35 8.45 -7.44
C THR A 196 5.74 8.29 -6.85
N ALA A 197 5.86 8.33 -5.52
CA ALA A 197 7.13 8.13 -4.82
C ALA A 197 7.77 6.78 -5.19
N LEU A 198 6.95 5.77 -5.49
CA LEU A 198 7.41 4.46 -5.95
C LEU A 198 8.18 4.53 -7.28
N HIS A 199 7.75 5.36 -8.22
CA HIS A 199 8.43 5.50 -9.52
C HIS A 199 9.85 6.07 -9.34
N PHE A 200 9.98 7.10 -8.51
CA PHE A 200 11.28 7.67 -8.15
C PHE A 200 12.14 6.67 -7.38
N LEU A 201 11.55 5.96 -6.41
CA LEU A 201 12.24 4.95 -5.61
C LEU A 201 12.84 3.84 -6.48
N ARG A 202 12.04 3.27 -7.39
CA ARG A 202 12.49 2.23 -8.34
C ARG A 202 13.56 2.75 -9.31
N LEU A 203 13.41 3.98 -9.79
CA LEU A 203 14.39 4.61 -10.67
C LEU A 203 15.74 4.82 -9.96
N PHE A 204 15.72 5.34 -8.74
CA PHE A 204 16.93 5.55 -7.94
C PHE A 204 17.58 4.23 -7.55
N TYR A 205 16.78 3.24 -7.15
CA TYR A 205 17.25 1.89 -6.86
C TYR A 205 17.98 1.26 -8.06
N SER A 206 17.36 1.27 -9.25
CA SER A 206 17.98 0.77 -10.49
C SER A 206 19.28 1.51 -10.81
N ARG A 207 19.32 2.83 -10.63
CA ARG A 207 20.53 3.62 -10.84
C ARG A 207 21.66 3.23 -9.90
N ILE A 208 21.37 3.05 -8.62
CA ILE A 208 22.37 2.63 -7.62
C ILE A 208 22.89 1.22 -7.95
N GLN A 209 22.00 0.28 -8.32
CA GLN A 209 22.39 -1.07 -8.73
C GLN A 209 23.29 -1.14 -9.98
N GLN A 210 23.22 -0.13 -10.85
CA GLN A 210 24.11 -0.02 -12.01
C GLN A 210 25.47 0.58 -11.66
N GLN A 211 25.56 1.42 -10.63
CA GLN A 211 26.79 2.12 -10.24
C GLN A 211 27.64 1.31 -9.25
N VAL A 212 27.01 0.49 -8.43
CA VAL A 212 27.68 -0.28 -7.39
C VAL A 212 27.91 -1.70 -7.87
N GLU A 213 29.12 -2.24 -7.70
CA GLU A 213 29.48 -3.61 -8.06
C GLU A 213 29.63 -4.50 -6.81
N GLY A 214 29.54 -5.83 -6.95
CA GLY A 214 29.83 -6.78 -5.86
C GLY A 214 28.68 -6.99 -4.85
N ASP A 215 29.06 -7.32 -3.59
CA ASP A 215 28.13 -7.71 -2.52
C ASP A 215 27.25 -6.56 -2.00
N SER A 216 27.62 -5.30 -2.26
CA SER A 216 26.78 -4.14 -1.96
C SER A 216 25.44 -4.12 -2.70
N LYS A 217 25.31 -4.84 -3.83
CA LYS A 217 24.02 -4.99 -4.51
C LYS A 217 22.99 -5.74 -3.67
N LYS A 218 23.44 -6.61 -2.74
CA LYS A 218 22.58 -7.42 -1.88
C LYS A 218 22.11 -6.66 -0.65
N VAL A 219 22.70 -5.50 -0.37
CA VAL A 219 22.37 -4.68 0.81
C VAL A 219 21.01 -4.00 0.66
N LEU A 220 20.66 -3.58 -0.56
CA LEU A 220 19.38 -2.93 -0.83
C LEU A 220 18.35 -3.91 -1.38
N ASP A 221 17.31 -4.16 -0.58
CA ASP A 221 16.14 -4.92 -1.00
C ASP A 221 14.99 -3.96 -1.40
N ILE A 222 14.54 -4.07 -2.64
CA ILE A 222 13.40 -3.30 -3.15
C ILE A 222 12.12 -3.58 -2.36
N GLU A 223 11.91 -4.80 -1.87
CA GLU A 223 10.70 -5.16 -1.11
C GLU A 223 10.64 -4.43 0.23
N VAL A 224 11.80 -4.26 0.88
CA VAL A 224 11.94 -3.50 2.14
C VAL A 224 11.66 -2.02 1.89
N LEU A 225 12.26 -1.44 0.84
CA LEU A 225 12.04 -0.05 0.46
C LEU A 225 10.57 0.22 0.12
N GLU A 226 9.91 -0.69 -0.59
CA GLU A 226 8.48 -0.61 -0.88
C GLU A 226 7.61 -0.74 0.36
N ALA A 227 7.99 -1.59 1.32
CA ALA A 227 7.29 -1.72 2.60
C ALA A 227 7.40 -0.45 3.44
N GLN A 228 8.58 0.16 3.52
CA GLN A 228 8.81 1.46 4.17
C GLN A 228 7.99 2.56 3.49
N LEU A 229 7.94 2.58 2.16
CA LEU A 229 7.11 3.53 1.42
C LEU A 229 5.61 3.35 1.72
N LYS A 230 5.12 2.10 1.75
CA LYS A 230 3.73 1.79 2.13
C LYS A 230 3.41 2.29 3.55
N ALA A 231 4.34 2.13 4.49
CA ALA A 231 4.21 2.65 5.85
C ALA A 231 4.17 4.19 5.88
N CYS A 232 5.06 4.86 5.15
CA CYS A 232 5.05 6.32 5.02
C CYS A 232 3.73 6.83 4.43
N HIS A 233 3.21 6.15 3.41
CA HIS A 233 1.91 6.50 2.83
C HIS A 233 0.76 6.43 3.84
N CYS A 234 0.86 5.65 4.93
CA CYS A 234 -0.16 5.60 5.97
C CYS A 234 -0.18 6.85 6.85
N CYS A 235 0.90 7.63 6.90
CA CYS A 235 0.97 8.87 7.68
C CYS A 235 0.65 10.09 6.82
N PHE A 236 -0.22 10.97 7.32
CA PHE A 236 -0.68 12.16 6.59
C PHE A 236 0.44 13.19 6.37
N ALA A 237 1.49 13.20 7.20
CA ALA A 237 2.60 14.13 7.08
C ALA A 237 3.27 14.06 5.69
N PHE A 238 3.33 12.88 5.09
CA PHE A 238 3.97 12.65 3.79
C PHE A 238 3.12 13.07 2.59
N SER A 239 1.83 13.34 2.76
CA SER A 239 0.96 13.84 1.68
C SER A 239 1.40 15.20 1.14
N LYS A 240 2.19 15.96 1.90
CA LYS A 240 2.73 17.28 1.51
C LYS A 240 4.15 17.22 0.95
N VAL A 241 4.83 16.09 1.15
CA VAL A 241 6.23 15.92 0.78
C VAL A 241 6.30 15.57 -0.71
N LYS A 242 7.30 16.10 -1.41
CA LYS A 242 7.54 15.74 -2.80
C LYS A 242 7.89 14.25 -2.92
N PRO A 243 7.27 13.48 -3.84
CA PRO A 243 7.57 12.09 -4.13
C PRO A 243 9.05 11.79 -4.33
N SER A 244 9.77 12.65 -5.06
CA SER A 244 11.21 12.54 -5.29
C SER A 244 12.00 12.63 -3.98
N LEU A 245 11.67 13.60 -3.13
CA LEU A 245 12.29 13.80 -1.82
C LEU A 245 11.97 12.66 -0.85
N LEU A 246 10.73 12.17 -0.84
CA LEU A 246 10.33 11.02 -0.01
C LEU A 246 11.08 9.75 -0.41
N ALA A 247 11.15 9.45 -1.72
CA ALA A 247 11.88 8.30 -2.22
C ALA A 247 13.37 8.34 -1.87
N MET A 248 14.00 9.50 -2.01
CA MET A 248 15.39 9.70 -1.62
C MET A 248 15.60 9.55 -0.11
N ALA A 249 14.69 10.08 0.71
CA ALA A 249 14.78 9.98 2.16
C ALA A 249 14.68 8.54 2.66
N ILE A 250 13.82 7.72 2.04
CA ILE A 250 13.70 6.29 2.35
C ILE A 250 14.99 5.56 1.98
N LEU A 251 15.54 5.78 0.78
CA LEU A 251 16.83 5.20 0.38
C LEU A 251 17.98 5.62 1.29
N ALA A 252 18.04 6.91 1.66
CA ALA A 252 19.06 7.44 2.55
C ALA A 252 18.99 6.82 3.95
N LEU A 253 17.78 6.53 4.43
CA LEU A 253 17.58 5.86 5.71
C LEU A 253 18.06 4.40 5.65
N GLU A 254 17.65 3.66 4.62
CA GLU A 254 18.06 2.26 4.46
C GLU A 254 19.59 2.12 4.34
N ILE A 255 20.24 2.97 3.53
CA ILE A 255 21.71 2.97 3.41
C ILE A 255 22.37 3.25 4.76
N GLN A 256 21.79 4.14 5.59
CA GLN A 256 22.31 4.46 6.92
C GLN A 256 22.12 3.32 7.93
N GLU A 257 21.00 2.60 7.89
CA GLU A 257 20.77 1.46 8.79
C GLU A 257 21.71 0.29 8.46
N GLN A 258 22.08 0.12 7.19
CA GLN A 258 22.98 -0.94 6.73
C GLN A 258 24.48 -0.58 6.81
N HIS A 259 24.83 0.64 7.24
CA HIS A 259 26.20 1.16 7.28
C HIS A 259 27.15 0.37 8.21
N GLU A 260 26.62 -0.46 9.10
CA GLU A 260 27.41 -1.27 10.03
C GLU A 260 28.19 -2.43 9.37
N TYR A 261 27.96 -2.74 8.07
CA TYR A 261 28.51 -3.92 7.39
C TYR A 261 29.62 -3.67 6.35
N GLY A 262 30.08 -2.43 6.15
CA GLY A 262 31.43 -2.18 5.60
C GLY A 262 31.59 -1.83 4.10
N ASP A 263 30.51 -1.63 3.31
CA ASP A 263 30.61 -1.19 1.90
C ASP A 263 29.62 -0.07 1.54
N ALA A 264 29.42 0.85 2.48
CA ALA A 264 28.43 1.91 2.34
C ALA A 264 28.94 3.18 1.63
N GLU A 265 30.25 3.29 1.38
CA GLU A 265 30.85 4.47 0.75
C GLU A 265 30.38 4.64 -0.70
N GLY A 266 30.39 3.56 -1.51
CA GLY A 266 29.88 3.60 -2.88
C GLY A 266 28.37 3.87 -2.97
N LEU A 267 27.59 3.40 -1.99
CA LEU A 267 26.15 3.68 -1.90
C LEU A 267 25.88 5.15 -1.56
N LEU A 268 26.66 5.73 -0.66
CA LEU A 268 26.58 7.14 -0.31
C LEU A 268 26.97 8.05 -1.49
N GLU A 269 28.03 7.71 -2.22
CA GLU A 269 28.44 8.45 -3.42
C GLU A 269 27.37 8.42 -4.51
N ALA A 270 26.79 7.25 -4.78
CA ALA A 270 25.68 7.10 -5.72
C ALA A 270 24.47 7.96 -5.30
N LEU A 271 24.12 7.94 -4.01
CA LEU A 271 23.03 8.74 -3.46
C LEU A 271 23.31 10.25 -3.58
N GLN A 272 24.53 10.70 -3.28
CA GLN A 272 24.95 12.09 -3.44
C GLN A 272 24.88 12.52 -4.91
N GLY A 273 25.30 11.65 -5.84
CA GLY A 273 25.17 11.87 -7.27
C GLY A 273 23.70 12.10 -7.67
N ILE A 274 22.79 11.24 -7.22
CA ILE A 274 21.34 11.39 -7.47
C ILE A 274 20.81 12.69 -6.84
N GLN A 275 21.28 13.04 -5.64
CA GLN A 275 20.88 14.26 -4.96
C GLN A 275 21.26 15.53 -5.72
N GLN A 276 22.46 15.57 -6.30
CA GLN A 276 22.90 16.69 -7.13
C GLN A 276 22.03 16.86 -8.38
N HIS A 277 21.64 15.76 -9.04
CA HIS A 277 20.74 15.81 -10.20
C HIS A 277 19.34 16.33 -9.86
N LEU A 278 18.87 16.10 -8.63
CA LEU A 278 17.57 16.55 -8.16
C LEU A 278 17.58 17.98 -7.60
N GLY A 279 18.76 18.56 -7.34
CA GLY A 279 18.88 19.89 -6.73
C GLY A 279 18.25 19.97 -5.33
N ILE A 280 18.20 18.85 -4.59
CA ILE A 280 17.62 18.79 -3.25
C ILE A 280 18.65 19.28 -2.22
N LYS A 281 18.23 20.20 -1.34
CA LYS A 281 19.10 20.71 -0.26
C LYS A 281 19.31 19.63 0.80
N ASN A 282 20.54 19.53 1.33
CA ASN A 282 20.89 18.59 2.40
C ASN A 282 19.96 18.71 3.62
N GLY A 283 19.61 19.94 4.03
CA GLY A 283 18.73 20.17 5.18
C GLY A 283 17.33 19.59 5.01
N ASP A 284 16.75 19.70 3.80
CA ASP A 284 15.43 19.16 3.50
C ASP A 284 15.46 17.61 3.52
N LEU A 285 16.52 17.01 2.98
CA LEU A 285 16.71 15.56 2.99
C LEU A 285 16.85 15.01 4.42
N VAL A 286 17.68 15.64 5.25
CA VAL A 286 17.87 15.22 6.65
C VAL A 286 16.57 15.31 7.43
N CYS A 287 15.82 16.41 7.26
CA CYS A 287 14.54 16.60 7.94
C CYS A 287 13.51 15.53 7.56
N VAL A 288 13.34 15.26 6.26
CA VAL A 288 12.38 14.24 5.80
C VAL A 288 12.84 12.84 6.20
N ARG A 289 14.14 12.54 6.14
CA ARG A 289 14.68 11.24 6.59
C ARG A 289 14.41 10.99 8.08
N GLU A 290 14.63 11.99 8.93
CA GLU A 290 14.28 11.88 10.36
C GLU A 290 12.78 11.66 10.59
N LEU A 291 11.93 12.32 9.77
CA LEU A 291 10.49 12.13 9.82
C LEU A 291 10.10 10.70 9.38
N VAL A 292 10.74 10.16 8.34
CA VAL A 292 10.57 8.76 7.91
C VAL A 292 10.97 7.82 9.04
N GLY A 293 12.15 7.98 9.65
CA GLY A 293 12.60 7.16 10.77
C GLY A 293 11.61 7.17 11.94
N LYS A 294 11.11 8.34 12.34
CA LYS A 294 10.06 8.46 13.37
C LYS A 294 8.76 7.74 12.97
N CYS A 295 8.32 7.91 11.73
CA CYS A 295 7.13 7.25 11.21
C CYS A 295 7.27 5.72 11.21
N LEU A 296 8.43 5.17 10.83
CA LEU A 296 8.67 3.73 10.80
C LEU A 296 8.72 3.15 12.21
N VAL A 297 9.35 3.85 13.16
CA VAL A 297 9.32 3.46 14.58
C VAL A 297 7.90 3.50 15.14
N GLU A 298 7.10 4.53 14.82
CA GLU A 298 5.70 4.60 15.24
C GLU A 298 4.86 3.50 14.57
N TYR A 299 5.04 3.27 13.28
CA TYR A 299 4.35 2.21 12.54
C TYR A 299 4.68 0.81 13.09
N SER A 300 5.91 0.60 13.56
CA SER A 300 6.35 -0.65 14.17
C SER A 300 5.93 -0.79 15.65
N SER A 301 5.88 0.33 16.40
CA SER A 301 5.53 0.37 17.83
C SER A 301 4.05 0.46 18.10
N THR A 302 3.24 0.93 17.13
CA THR A 302 1.79 0.97 17.20
C THR A 302 1.22 -0.44 17.18
N LYS A 303 1.35 -1.15 18.32
CA LYS A 303 0.60 -2.35 18.72
C LYS A 303 0.12 -3.16 17.51
N CYS A 304 1.01 -3.96 16.92
CA CYS A 304 0.70 -4.95 15.88
C CYS A 304 -0.30 -6.06 16.31
N GLN A 305 -1.24 -5.81 17.25
CA GLN A 305 -2.10 -6.83 17.84
C GLN A 305 -3.51 -6.36 18.22
N ARG A 306 -4.08 -5.37 17.53
CA ARG A 306 -5.54 -5.33 17.44
C ARG A 306 -5.91 -5.30 15.97
N PRO A 307 -6.10 -6.47 15.32
CA PRO A 307 -6.95 -6.49 14.13
C PRO A 307 -8.19 -5.68 14.49
N ASN A 308 -8.54 -4.75 13.61
CA ASN A 308 -9.74 -3.95 13.72
C ASN A 308 -10.85 -4.85 14.26
N VAL A 309 -11.39 -4.57 15.45
CA VAL A 309 -12.47 -5.38 16.06
C VAL A 309 -13.79 -5.14 15.31
N GLN A 310 -13.71 -4.82 14.01
CA GLN A 310 -14.77 -5.13 13.09
C GLN A 310 -14.93 -6.64 13.13
N ARG A 311 -15.87 -7.08 13.99
CA ARG A 311 -16.38 -8.44 14.05
C ARG A 311 -16.57 -8.88 12.60
N LEU A 312 -15.76 -9.84 12.15
CA LEU A 312 -15.92 -10.49 10.85
C LEU A 312 -17.36 -10.95 10.79
N ARG A 313 -18.19 -10.21 10.05
CA ARG A 313 -19.61 -10.50 9.95
C ARG A 313 -19.72 -11.46 8.79
N TRP A 314 -19.74 -12.75 9.10
CA TRP A 314 -20.04 -13.79 8.13
C TRP A 314 -21.46 -13.57 7.60
N ILE A 315 -21.58 -12.91 6.46
CA ILE A 315 -22.85 -12.75 5.75
C ILE A 315 -23.05 -14.03 4.95
N ILE A 316 -23.76 -14.96 5.56
CA ILE A 316 -24.14 -16.21 4.93
C ILE A 316 -25.30 -15.93 3.96
N SER A 317 -25.26 -16.51 2.75
CA SER A 317 -26.36 -16.35 1.78
C SER A 317 -27.69 -16.79 2.38
N GLY A 318 -28.81 -16.19 1.98
CA GLY A 318 -30.13 -16.56 2.49
C GLY A 318 -30.48 -18.04 2.28
N ARG A 319 -29.90 -18.69 1.24
CA ARG A 319 -30.04 -20.14 1.00
C ARG A 319 -29.22 -20.95 2.01
N THR A 320 -27.96 -20.60 2.17
CA THR A 320 -27.04 -21.25 3.12
C THR A 320 -27.52 -21.07 4.58
N ALA A 321 -28.07 -19.91 4.93
CA ALA A 321 -28.66 -19.66 6.26
C ALA A 321 -29.90 -20.55 6.52
N ARG A 322 -30.72 -20.84 5.50
CA ARG A 322 -31.86 -21.77 5.64
C ARG A 322 -31.41 -23.21 5.78
N GLN A 323 -30.36 -23.63 5.06
CA GLN A 323 -29.76 -24.96 5.22
C GLN A 323 -29.11 -25.13 6.61
N LEU A 324 -28.45 -24.08 7.13
CA LEU A 324 -27.85 -24.10 8.47
C LEU A 324 -28.87 -24.14 9.61
N LYS A 325 -30.08 -23.59 9.41
CA LYS A 325 -31.17 -23.71 10.41
C LYS A 325 -31.58 -25.16 10.66
N HIS A 326 -31.43 -26.05 9.68
CA HIS A 326 -31.73 -27.47 9.82
C HIS A 326 -30.61 -28.29 10.50
N SER A 327 -29.36 -27.81 10.48
CA SER A 327 -28.23 -28.46 11.16
C SER A 327 -28.07 -28.02 12.62
N TYR A 328 -28.67 -26.91 13.05
CA TYR A 328 -28.60 -26.43 14.44
C TYR A 328 -29.17 -27.42 15.47
N TYR A 329 -30.11 -28.28 15.07
CA TYR A 329 -30.69 -29.31 15.94
C TYR A 329 -29.92 -30.63 15.93
N LYS A 330 -28.81 -30.74 15.19
CA LYS A 330 -28.03 -31.99 15.05
C LYS A 330 -26.58 -31.90 15.50
N ILE A 331 -26.09 -30.74 15.96
CA ILE A 331 -24.74 -30.64 16.52
C ILE A 331 -24.82 -31.00 18.01
N ALA A 332 -24.68 -32.28 18.33
CA ALA A 332 -24.34 -32.69 19.68
C ALA A 332 -22.96 -32.12 20.01
N HIS A 333 -22.89 -31.27 21.03
CA HIS A 333 -21.68 -30.81 21.73
C HIS A 333 -20.35 -30.96 20.96
N LEU A 334 -19.98 -29.93 20.19
CA LEU A 334 -18.58 -29.75 19.81
C LEU A 334 -17.77 -29.60 21.11
N PRO A 335 -16.68 -30.37 21.31
CA PRO A 335 -15.88 -30.25 22.51
C PRO A 335 -15.23 -28.85 22.56
N THR A 336 -15.40 -28.19 23.70
CA THR A 336 -14.69 -26.95 24.02
C THR A 336 -13.19 -27.25 24.08
N ILE A 337 -12.38 -26.59 23.25
CA ILE A 337 -10.92 -26.69 23.33
C ILE A 337 -10.50 -25.95 24.63
N PRO A 338 -9.95 -26.64 25.64
CA PRO A 338 -9.50 -25.97 26.85
C PRO A 338 -8.23 -25.17 26.56
N GLU A 339 -8.24 -23.87 26.89
CA GLU A 339 -7.11 -22.94 26.71
C GLU A 339 -5.96 -23.16 27.72
N SER A 340 -5.73 -24.41 28.14
CA SER A 340 -4.70 -24.74 29.13
C SER A 340 -3.96 -26.03 28.74
N ALA A 341 -2.97 -25.89 27.86
CA ALA A 341 -1.75 -26.69 27.88
C ALA A 341 -0.69 -26.06 26.96
N CYS A 342 0.40 -25.64 27.61
CA CYS A 342 1.69 -25.18 27.09
C CYS A 342 1.77 -23.76 26.51
#